data_AF-A0A2V6B2G6-F1
#
_entry.id   AF-A0A2V6B2G6-F1
#
_cell.length_a   1.000
_cell.length_b   1.000
_cell.length_c   1.000
_cell.angle_alpha   90.00
_cell.angle_beta   90.00
_cell.angle_gamma   90.00
#
_symmetry.space_group_name_H-M   'P 1'
#
loop_
_entity.id
_entity.type
_entity.pdbx_description
1 polymer ?
#
loop_
_entity_poly.entity_id
_entity_poly.type
_entity_poly.pdbx_seq_one_letter_code
_entity_poly.pdbx_strand_id
1 'polypeptide(L)'
;MASFNKVILLGNLTRDPEVRYTPKGSAVCDLGIAVNRVYTTDSGERREEVTYVDVVLWARLAEIAGEYLKKGRPVFIEGRLQMDSWDDKQTGQKRTRLRVVGESMQLLGGRPGGAGAAETTGENRQTSAPPKPSAPAAPDEDEIPF
;
A
#
# COMPACT_ATOMS: atom_id res chain seq x y z
N MET A 1 13.61 -31.81 -12.00
CA MET A 1 13.50 -30.60 -12.83
C MET A 1 13.15 -29.43 -11.93
N ALA A 2 13.81 -28.29 -12.09
CA ALA A 2 13.48 -27.07 -11.35
C ALA A 2 12.41 -26.28 -12.12
N SER A 3 11.37 -25.84 -11.43
CA SER A 3 10.36 -24.90 -11.94
C SER A 3 10.29 -23.68 -11.01
N PHE A 4 10.04 -22.51 -11.59
CA PHE A 4 9.96 -21.25 -10.86
C PHE A 4 8.74 -20.46 -11.34
N ASN A 5 7.90 -20.03 -10.41
CA ASN A 5 6.74 -19.20 -10.67
C ASN A 5 6.66 -18.17 -9.56
N LYS A 6 6.96 -16.92 -9.90
CA LYS A 6 6.94 -15.78 -8.98
C LYS A 6 6.37 -14.57 -9.69
N VAL A 7 5.50 -13.86 -8.99
CA VAL A 7 4.88 -12.61 -9.41
C VAL A 7 5.15 -11.58 -8.32
N ILE A 8 5.59 -10.40 -8.72
CA ILE A 8 5.81 -9.26 -7.84
C ILE A 8 5.04 -8.09 -8.42
N LEU A 9 4.14 -7.50 -7.65
CA LEU A 9 3.29 -6.40 -8.07
C LEU A 9 3.40 -5.27 -7.06
N LEU A 10 3.42 -4.04 -7.58
CA LEU A 10 3.20 -2.83 -6.82
C LEU A 10 2.21 -1.99 -7.60
N GLY A 11 1.09 -1.67 -6.98
CA GLY A 11 0.02 -0.93 -7.64
C GLY A 11 -1.06 -0.52 -6.66
N ASN A 12 -2.14 0.03 -7.19
CA ASN A 12 -3.23 0.56 -6.38
C ASN A 12 -4.47 -0.33 -6.49
N LEU A 13 -5.23 -0.45 -5.40
CA LEU A 13 -6.50 -1.16 -5.43
C LEU A 13 -7.51 -0.44 -6.31
N THR A 14 -8.18 -1.17 -7.20
CA THR A 14 -9.21 -0.60 -8.10
C THR A 14 -10.61 -0.60 -7.50
N ARG A 15 -10.82 -1.43 -6.48
CA ARG A 15 -12.04 -1.58 -5.70
C ARG A 15 -11.70 -1.92 -4.25
N ASP A 16 -12.67 -1.81 -3.36
CA ASP A 16 -12.49 -2.25 -1.98
C ASP A 16 -12.25 -3.78 -1.91
N PRO A 17 -11.47 -4.27 -0.93
CA PRO A 17 -11.25 -5.70 -0.75
C PRO A 17 -12.54 -6.48 -0.50
N GLU A 18 -12.76 -7.55 -1.26
CA GLU A 18 -13.92 -8.44 -1.08
C GLU A 18 -13.51 -9.65 -0.24
N VAL A 19 -13.85 -9.65 1.05
CA VAL A 19 -13.55 -10.79 1.95
C VAL A 19 -14.74 -11.74 2.02
N ARG A 20 -14.46 -13.03 1.84
CA ARG A 20 -15.41 -14.12 1.96
C ARG A 20 -14.79 -15.27 2.74
N TYR A 21 -15.64 -16.06 3.40
CA TYR A 21 -15.22 -17.25 4.11
C TYR A 21 -15.62 -18.49 3.31
N THR A 22 -14.69 -19.44 3.18
CA THR A 22 -15.01 -20.74 2.60
C THR A 22 -15.87 -21.56 3.56
N PRO A 23 -16.57 -22.62 3.09
CA PRO A 23 -17.29 -23.54 3.97
C PRO A 23 -16.40 -24.21 5.03
N LYS A 24 -15.08 -24.24 4.81
CA LYS A 24 -14.08 -24.74 5.77
C LYS A 24 -13.63 -23.70 6.79
N GLY A 25 -14.20 -22.49 6.78
CA GLY A 25 -13.87 -21.39 7.68
C GLY A 25 -12.63 -20.57 7.28
N SER A 26 -11.91 -20.93 6.21
CA SER A 26 -10.76 -20.14 5.75
C SER A 26 -11.20 -18.85 5.07
N ALA A 27 -10.63 -17.71 5.49
CA ALA A 27 -10.82 -16.41 4.86
C ALA A 27 -10.15 -16.37 3.47
N VAL A 28 -10.82 -15.72 2.53
CA VAL A 28 -10.38 -15.47 1.15
C VAL A 28 -10.70 -14.03 0.82
N CYS A 29 -9.72 -13.31 0.27
CA CYS A 29 -9.93 -11.94 -0.17
C CYS A 29 -9.58 -11.83 -1.65
N ASP A 30 -10.54 -11.38 -2.45
CA ASP A 30 -10.35 -11.08 -3.86
C ASP A 30 -10.02 -9.58 -4.00
N LEU A 31 -8.89 -9.26 -4.63
CA LEU A 31 -8.39 -7.91 -4.87
C LEU A 31 -8.29 -7.65 -6.38
N GLY A 32 -8.53 -6.40 -6.77
CA GLY A 32 -8.15 -5.89 -8.10
C GLY A 32 -7.06 -4.84 -7.95
N ILE A 33 -5.93 -5.02 -8.64
CA ILE A 33 -4.78 -4.10 -8.61
C ILE A 33 -4.59 -3.52 -10.00
N ALA A 34 -4.41 -2.20 -10.09
CA ALA A 34 -3.94 -1.52 -11.29
C ALA A 34 -2.44 -1.26 -11.18
N VAL A 35 -1.70 -1.67 -12.21
CA VAL A 35 -0.27 -1.42 -12.37
C VAL A 35 -0.06 -0.60 -13.63
N ASN A 36 0.51 0.59 -13.49
CA ASN A 36 0.73 1.49 -14.61
C ASN A 36 2.15 1.32 -15.16
N ARG A 37 2.27 1.32 -16.48
CA ARG A 37 3.54 1.32 -17.20
C ARG A 37 3.58 2.51 -18.14
N VAL A 38 4.63 3.33 -18.01
CA VAL A 38 4.90 4.44 -18.91
C VAL A 38 6.05 4.08 -19.84
N TYR A 39 5.87 4.26 -21.13
CA TYR A 39 6.90 3.97 -22.14
C TYR A 39 6.81 4.95 -23.31
N THR A 40 7.89 5.07 -24.07
CA THR A 40 7.95 5.91 -25.28
C THR A 40 7.87 5.01 -26.50
N THR A 41 7.02 5.35 -27.46
CA THR A 41 6.90 4.63 -28.74
C THR A 41 8.03 5.00 -29.71
N ASP A 42 8.19 4.22 -30.78
CA ASP A 42 9.17 4.49 -31.84
C ASP A 42 8.96 5.86 -32.52
N SER A 43 7.74 6.39 -32.47
CA SER A 43 7.38 7.73 -32.96
C SER A 43 7.76 8.87 -32.00
N GLY A 44 8.33 8.57 -30.83
CA GLY A 44 8.70 9.54 -29.80
C GLY A 44 7.53 9.98 -28.90
N GLU A 45 6.36 9.36 -29.01
CA GLU A 45 5.18 9.67 -28.18
C GLU A 45 5.27 8.93 -26.83
N ARG A 46 5.04 9.64 -25.72
CA ARG A 46 4.95 9.03 -24.39
C ARG A 46 3.55 8.44 -24.19
N ARG A 47 3.47 7.13 -23.94
CA ARG A 47 2.22 6.41 -23.67
C ARG A 47 2.19 5.85 -22.26
N GLU A 48 0.98 5.75 -21.72
CA GLU A 48 0.68 5.11 -20.45
C GLU A 48 -0.26 3.93 -20.68
N GLU A 49 0.11 2.77 -20.15
CA GLU A 49 -0.68 1.55 -20.20
C GLU A 49 -0.98 1.11 -18.77
N VAL A 50 -2.25 0.73 -18.52
CA VAL A 50 -2.70 0.24 -17.22
C VAL A 50 -3.04 -1.23 -17.34
N THR A 51 -2.34 -2.07 -16.58
CA THR A 51 -2.65 -3.49 -16.47
C THR A 51 -3.46 -3.74 -15.20
N TYR A 52 -4.62 -4.38 -15.36
CA TYR A 52 -5.47 -4.79 -14.26
C TYR A 52 -5.20 -6.25 -13.91
N VAL A 53 -4.85 -6.51 -12.66
CA VAL A 53 -4.49 -7.84 -12.17
C VAL A 53 -5.40 -8.24 -11.02
N ASP A 54 -6.00 -9.42 -11.12
CA ASP A 54 -6.73 -10.03 -10.03
C ASP A 54 -5.78 -10.79 -9.10
N VAL A 55 -5.86 -10.50 -7.81
CA VAL A 55 -5.07 -11.16 -6.76
C VAL A 55 -6.02 -11.82 -5.76
N VAL A 56 -5.73 -13.05 -5.38
CA VAL A 56 -6.43 -13.77 -4.31
C VAL A 56 -5.50 -13.95 -3.13
N LEU A 57 -5.92 -13.47 -1.97
CA LEU A 57 -5.26 -13.68 -0.69
C LEU A 57 -6.03 -14.70 0.15
N TRP A 58 -5.31 -15.44 0.97
CA TRP A 58 -5.88 -16.51 1.80
C TRP A 58 -5.54 -16.30 3.28
N ALA A 59 -6.37 -16.88 4.14
CA ALA A 59 -6.19 -16.95 5.59
C ALA A 59 -5.85 -15.56 6.16
N ARG A 60 -4.73 -15.44 6.89
CA ARG A 60 -4.34 -14.21 7.58
C ARG A 60 -4.15 -13.02 6.64
N LEU A 61 -3.64 -13.24 5.42
CA LEU A 61 -3.47 -12.15 4.45
C LEU A 61 -4.81 -11.60 3.97
N ALA A 62 -5.82 -12.47 3.84
CA ALA A 62 -7.17 -12.05 3.47
C ALA A 62 -7.81 -11.17 4.55
N GLU A 63 -7.64 -11.54 5.83
CA GLU A 63 -8.13 -10.75 6.96
C GLU A 63 -7.47 -9.37 7.01
N ILE A 64 -6.14 -9.33 6.94
CA ILE A 64 -5.37 -8.07 6.96
C ILE A 64 -5.77 -7.18 5.78
N ALA A 65 -5.93 -7.76 4.59
CA ALA A 65 -6.36 -6.99 3.42
C ALA A 65 -7.76 -6.39 3.64
N GLY A 66 -8.73 -7.16 4.15
CA GLY A 66 -10.07 -6.66 4.44
C GLY A 66 -10.12 -5.56 5.50
N GLU A 67 -9.26 -5.65 6.51
CA GLU A 67 -9.24 -4.70 7.63
C GLU A 67 -8.55 -3.38 7.25
N TYR A 68 -7.42 -3.44 6.53
CA TYR A 68 -6.53 -2.28 6.34
C TYR A 68 -6.56 -1.68 4.93
N LEU A 69 -6.90 -2.46 3.90
CA LEU A 69 -6.93 -1.95 2.53
C LEU A 69 -8.30 -1.34 2.17
N LYS A 70 -8.24 -0.34 1.29
CA LYS A 70 -9.40 0.32 0.68
C LYS A 70 -9.05 0.66 -0.77
N LYS A 71 -10.09 0.90 -1.59
CA LYS A 71 -9.92 1.38 -2.96
C LYS A 71 -8.92 2.54 -3.02
N GLY A 72 -8.03 2.50 -4.01
CA GLY A 72 -7.00 3.50 -4.26
C GLY A 72 -5.76 3.37 -3.38
N ARG A 73 -5.74 2.51 -2.35
CA ARG A 73 -4.54 2.33 -1.53
C ARG A 73 -3.46 1.57 -2.31
N PRO A 74 -2.20 2.00 -2.21
CA PRO A 74 -1.08 1.27 -2.78
C PRO A 74 -0.80 0.01 -1.96
N VAL A 75 -0.45 -1.07 -2.65
CA VAL A 75 -0.09 -2.35 -2.04
C VAL A 75 1.03 -2.99 -2.84
N PHE A 76 1.95 -3.63 -2.11
CA PHE A 76 2.94 -4.53 -2.68
C PHE A 76 2.50 -5.97 -2.42
N ILE A 77 2.55 -6.80 -3.46
CA ILE A 77 2.18 -8.22 -3.42
C ILE A 77 3.31 -9.04 -4.03
N GLU A 78 3.69 -10.09 -3.32
CA GLU A 78 4.46 -11.21 -3.87
C GLU A 78 3.58 -12.46 -3.89
N GLY A 79 3.68 -13.26 -4.94
CA GLY A 79 2.95 -14.51 -5.06
C GLY A 79 3.30 -15.28 -6.31
N ARG A 80 2.32 -16.00 -6.86
CA ARG A 80 2.49 -16.86 -8.04
C ARG A 80 1.29 -16.78 -8.98
N LEU A 81 1.51 -17.04 -10.27
CA LEU A 81 0.42 -17.20 -11.23
C LEU A 81 -0.30 -18.53 -11.00
N GLN A 82 -1.62 -18.48 -11.04
CA GLN A 82 -2.49 -19.65 -11.05
C GLN A 82 -3.55 -19.48 -12.13
N MET A 83 -3.69 -20.52 -12.94
CA MET A 83 -4.75 -20.61 -13.94
C MET A 83 -5.89 -21.44 -13.37
N ASP A 84 -7.01 -20.78 -13.09
CA ASP A 84 -8.22 -21.46 -12.63
C ASP A 84 -9.10 -21.78 -13.82
N SER A 85 -9.58 -23.01 -13.90
CA SER A 85 -10.57 -23.44 -14.89
C SER A 85 -11.82 -23.95 -14.19
N TRP A 86 -12.99 -23.53 -14.68
CA TRP A 86 -14.29 -23.99 -14.17
C TRP A 86 -15.32 -24.04 -15.30
N ASP A 87 -16.30 -24.92 -15.17
CA ASP A 87 -17.42 -24.99 -16.11
C ASP A 87 -18.48 -23.97 -15.72
N ASP A 88 -18.89 -23.16 -16.70
CA ASP A 88 -19.97 -22.20 -16.54
C ASP A 88 -21.30 -22.95 -16.40
N LYS A 89 -21.96 -22.82 -15.26
CA LYS A 89 -23.23 -23.51 -14.95
C LYS A 89 -24.37 -23.14 -15.89
N GLN A 90 -24.32 -21.99 -16.57
CA GLN A 90 -25.38 -21.55 -17.49
C GLN A 90 -25.13 -22.04 -18.91
N THR A 91 -23.88 -22.01 -19.37
CA THR A 91 -23.54 -22.28 -20.77
C THR A 91 -22.89 -23.64 -21.01
N GLY A 92 -22.46 -24.32 -19.94
CA GLY A 92 -21.68 -25.56 -20.01
C GLY A 92 -20.27 -25.38 -20.55
N GLN A 93 -19.84 -24.14 -20.84
CA GLN A 93 -18.52 -23.87 -21.41
C GLN A 93 -17.44 -23.82 -20.34
N LYS A 94 -16.29 -24.42 -20.63
CA LYS A 94 -15.10 -24.32 -19.79
C LYS A 94 -14.53 -22.91 -19.85
N ARG A 95 -14.59 -22.18 -18.74
CA ARG A 95 -13.94 -20.88 -18.57
C ARG A 95 -12.59 -21.05 -17.91
N THR A 96 -11.68 -20.14 -18.23
CA THR A 96 -10.35 -20.08 -17.64
C THR A 96 -10.05 -18.64 -17.24
N ARG A 97 -9.42 -18.45 -16.08
CA ARG A 97 -8.95 -17.15 -15.61
C ARG A 97 -7.57 -17.30 -15.01
N LEU A 98 -6.66 -16.45 -15.48
CA LEU A 98 -5.34 -16.29 -14.88
C LEU A 98 -5.45 -15.31 -13.71
N ARG A 99 -4.96 -15.72 -12.54
CA ARG A 99 -4.95 -14.90 -11.32
C ARG A 99 -3.61 -15.02 -10.62
N VAL A 100 -3.34 -14.09 -9.72
CA VAL A 100 -2.18 -14.18 -8.81
C VAL A 100 -2.67 -14.67 -7.46
N VAL A 101 -2.07 -15.74 -6.93
CA VAL A 101 -2.25 -16.13 -5.54
C VAL A 101 -1.16 -15.45 -4.73
N GLY A 102 -1.54 -14.51 -3.87
CA GLY A 102 -0.59 -13.79 -3.04
C GLY A 102 -0.10 -14.64 -1.88
N GLU A 103 1.22 -14.61 -1.67
CA GLU A 103 1.95 -15.33 -0.63
C GLU A 103 2.51 -14.37 0.42
N SER A 104 2.77 -13.12 0.02
CA SER A 104 3.17 -12.04 0.91
C SER A 104 2.57 -10.71 0.46
N MET A 105 2.28 -9.84 1.42
CA MET A 105 1.71 -8.52 1.18
C MET A 105 2.37 -7.49 2.10
N GLN A 106 2.68 -6.32 1.55
CA GLN A 106 3.06 -5.15 2.33
C GLN A 106 2.09 -4.01 2.04
N LEU A 107 1.52 -3.47 3.12
CA LEU A 107 0.68 -2.28 3.07
C LEU A 107 1.59 -1.07 2.85
N LEU A 108 1.28 -0.25 1.86
CA LEU A 108 2.05 0.95 1.57
C LEU A 108 1.27 2.19 2.03
N GLY A 109 1.95 3.09 2.74
CA GLY A 109 1.38 4.31 3.31
C GLY A 109 1.23 4.25 4.84
N GLY A 110 1.97 5.12 5.53
CA GLY A 110 1.94 5.26 6.98
C GLY A 110 0.98 6.36 7.45
N ARG A 111 0.00 5.94 8.27
CA ARG A 111 -0.88 6.65 9.22
C ARG A 111 -1.67 7.90 8.73
N PRO A 112 -3.01 7.90 8.78
CA PRO A 112 -3.76 9.13 8.96
C PRO A 112 -3.52 9.61 10.40
N GLY A 113 -2.61 10.55 10.56
CA GLY A 113 -2.23 11.10 11.87
C GLY A 113 -1.82 12.54 11.73
N GLY A 114 -2.77 13.40 11.34
CA GLY A 114 -2.53 14.84 11.18
C GLY A 114 -3.73 15.62 10.66
N ALA A 115 -4.97 15.21 10.96
CA ALA A 115 -6.16 16.03 10.78
C ALA A 115 -7.17 15.65 11.86
N GLY A 116 -7.33 16.53 12.86
CA GLY A 116 -8.35 16.38 13.90
C GLY A 116 -7.83 16.39 15.34
N ALA A 117 -7.16 17.46 15.77
CA ALA A 117 -7.38 17.95 17.13
C ALA A 117 -8.42 19.08 17.00
N ALA A 118 -9.66 18.75 17.34
CA ALA A 118 -10.76 19.69 17.43
C ALA A 118 -10.51 20.68 18.57
N GLU A 119 -11.07 21.87 18.39
CA GLU A 119 -11.11 23.01 19.28
C GLU A 119 -11.43 22.64 20.74
N THR A 120 -10.67 23.23 21.67
CA THR A 120 -11.22 23.63 22.96
C THR A 120 -10.39 24.76 23.57
N THR A 121 -11.12 25.73 24.11
CA THR A 121 -10.72 26.76 25.08
C THR A 121 -10.18 28.06 24.48
N GLY A 122 -11.11 29.00 24.32
CA GLY A 122 -10.81 30.42 24.29
C GLY A 122 -10.30 30.93 25.64
N GLU A 123 -9.90 32.21 25.58
CA GLU A 123 -9.55 33.07 26.71
C GLU A 123 -8.14 32.85 27.30
N ASN A 124 -7.21 33.75 26.98
CA ASN A 124 -6.84 34.84 27.89
C ASN A 124 -5.51 35.52 27.47
N ARG A 125 -5.53 36.86 27.57
CA ARG A 125 -4.39 37.74 27.89
C ARG A 125 -3.14 37.76 27.00
N GLN A 126 -3.19 38.73 26.10
CA GLN A 126 -2.20 39.79 25.97
C GLN A 126 -1.48 40.10 27.31
N THR A 127 -0.24 39.62 27.47
CA THR A 127 0.70 40.09 28.49
C THR A 127 2.12 40.12 27.93
N SER A 128 2.62 41.36 27.81
CA SER A 128 4.01 41.83 27.94
C SER A 128 5.17 40.83 27.94
N ALA A 129 6.11 41.08 27.03
CA ALA A 129 7.45 40.49 26.95
C ALA A 129 8.31 40.71 28.21
N PRO A 130 9.11 39.72 28.64
CA PRO A 130 10.27 39.93 29.50
C PRO A 130 11.60 39.94 28.72
N PRO A 131 12.65 40.62 29.23
CA PRO A 131 13.85 40.98 28.49
C PRO A 131 14.86 39.83 28.34
N LYS A 132 15.68 39.92 27.28
CA LYS A 132 16.86 39.07 27.05
C LYS A 132 17.92 39.29 28.14
N PRO A 133 18.48 38.24 28.76
CA PRO A 133 19.75 38.32 29.47
C PRO A 133 20.92 38.13 28.48
N SER A 134 21.84 39.09 28.50
CA SER A 134 23.12 39.07 27.79
C SER A 134 24.00 37.91 28.29
N ALA A 135 24.58 37.13 27.38
CA ALA A 135 25.62 36.16 27.70
C ALA A 135 26.96 36.88 27.96
N PRO A 136 27.75 36.50 28.98
CA PRO A 136 29.14 36.93 29.10
C PRO A 136 30.00 36.15 28.10
N ALA A 137 30.93 36.85 27.45
CA ALA A 137 31.93 36.29 26.55
C ALA A 137 32.84 35.31 27.30
N ALA A 138 33.10 34.15 26.69
CA ALA A 138 34.11 33.20 27.14
C ALA A 138 35.52 33.78 26.91
N PRO A 139 36.47 33.61 27.84
CA PRO A 139 37.85 34.01 27.65
C PRO A 139 38.63 32.97 26.82
N ASP A 140 39.65 33.47 26.13
CA ASP A 140 40.38 32.91 25.00
C ASP A 140 41.07 31.55 25.26
N GLU A 141 40.98 30.65 24.27
CA GLU A 141 41.64 29.33 24.22
C GLU A 141 43.08 29.42 23.68
N ASP A 142 43.95 30.24 24.29
CA ASP A 142 45.35 30.35 23.86
C ASP A 142 46.32 30.39 25.04
N GLU A 143 46.55 29.26 25.71
CA GLU A 143 47.83 28.97 26.41
C GLU A 143 47.90 27.52 26.93
N ILE A 144 48.39 26.58 26.11
CA ILE A 144 49.06 25.38 26.62
C ILE A 144 50.30 25.10 25.75
N PRO A 145 51.51 25.52 26.16
CA PRO A 145 52.75 24.99 25.63
C PRO A 145 53.16 23.72 26.41
N PHE A 146 53.54 22.70 25.64
CA PHE A 146 54.17 21.39 25.95
C PHE A 146 54.52 21.03 27.40
#